data_AF-Q57859-F1
#
_entry.id   AF-Q57859-F1
#
_cell.length_a   1.000
_cell.length_b   1.000
_cell.length_c   1.000
_cell.angle_alpha   90.00
_cell.angle_beta   90.00
_cell.angle_gamma   90.00
#
_symmetry.space_group_name_H-M   'P 1'
#
loop_
_entity.id
_entity.type
_entity.pdbx_description
1 polymer ?
#
loop_
_entity_poly.entity_id
_entity_poly.type
_entity_poly.pdbx_seq_one_letter_code
_entity_poly.pdbx_strand_id
1 'polypeptide(L)'
;MVRVVPLTDEEKMSIVSGLRSSVPATKLVTLRKLQEIAEVRPEAILYLDTYDKVTLNEIITLLNQIIEYDPDEILRREAMITLEKVKKALGTKFSTFVPLCNSCKSPIDLGWTYCTNCGAEIKNMTFEEEVERCPNCNNYISDSWKYCAHCGAKLKEEEEEVLRCPNCKRPVQPEWIVCPYCGYRLKRKP
;
A
#
# COMPACT_ATOMS: atom_id res chain seq x y z
N MET A 1 -16.86 -18.64 -11.81
CA MET A 1 -16.22 -17.37 -12.23
C MET A 1 -16.76 -16.27 -11.33
N VAL A 2 -15.93 -15.70 -10.45
CA VAL A 2 -16.35 -14.53 -9.66
C VAL A 2 -16.42 -13.35 -10.64
N ARG A 3 -17.61 -12.76 -10.82
CA ARG A 3 -17.74 -11.54 -11.62
C ARG A 3 -17.16 -10.40 -10.79
N VAL A 4 -15.97 -9.93 -11.18
CA VAL A 4 -15.40 -8.71 -10.59
C VAL A 4 -16.28 -7.54 -11.03
N VAL A 5 -16.83 -6.82 -10.06
CA VAL A 5 -17.59 -5.59 -10.32
C VAL A 5 -16.65 -4.41 -10.05
N PRO A 6 -16.06 -3.80 -11.10
CA PRO A 6 -15.17 -2.65 -10.93
C PRO A 6 -15.92 -1.45 -10.37
N LEU A 7 -15.19 -0.46 -9.87
CA LEU A 7 -15.79 0.83 -9.52
C LEU A 7 -16.27 1.53 -10.79
N THR A 8 -17.50 2.04 -10.76
CA THR A 8 -18.01 2.90 -11.84
C THR A 8 -17.28 4.24 -11.85
N ASP A 9 -17.30 4.94 -12.98
CA ASP A 9 -16.67 6.27 -13.05
C ASP A 9 -17.32 7.27 -12.09
N GLU A 10 -18.63 7.14 -11.83
CA GLU A 10 -19.33 7.91 -10.79
C GLU A 10 -18.81 7.60 -9.38
N GLU A 11 -18.57 6.32 -9.06
CA GLU A 11 -17.97 5.93 -7.77
C GLU A 11 -16.57 6.52 -7.62
N LYS A 12 -15.73 6.43 -8.66
CA LYS A 12 -14.37 6.99 -8.68
C LYS A 12 -14.38 8.50 -8.48
N MET A 13 -15.19 9.24 -9.26
CA MET A 13 -15.33 10.70 -9.14
C MET A 13 -15.85 11.13 -7.76
N SER A 14 -16.81 10.38 -7.21
CA SER A 14 -17.33 10.61 -5.86
C SER A 14 -16.25 10.40 -4.79
N ILE A 15 -15.42 9.37 -4.93
CA ILE A 15 -14.32 9.10 -4.01
C ILE A 15 -13.27 10.22 -4.07
N VAL A 16 -12.79 10.54 -5.26
CA VAL A 16 -11.74 11.56 -5.43
C VAL A 16 -12.22 12.94 -4.96
N SER A 17 -13.41 13.36 -5.36
CA SER A 17 -13.97 14.64 -4.91
C SER A 17 -14.26 14.67 -3.41
N GLY A 18 -14.69 13.54 -2.83
CA GLY A 18 -14.92 13.39 -1.40
C GLY A 18 -13.66 13.50 -0.55
N LEU A 19 -12.56 12.90 -1.00
CA LEU A 19 -11.24 13.03 -0.35
C LEU A 19 -10.66 14.45 -0.48
N ARG A 20 -10.91 15.13 -1.60
CA ARG A 20 -10.48 16.54 -1.83
C ARG A 20 -11.37 17.56 -1.11
N SER A 21 -12.55 17.17 -0.63
CA SER A 21 -13.54 18.08 -0.06
C SER A 21 -12.96 18.88 1.11
N SER A 22 -13.24 20.17 1.20
CA SER A 22 -12.89 20.96 2.39
C SER A 22 -13.80 20.68 3.60
N VAL A 23 -14.88 19.93 3.41
CA VAL A 23 -15.86 19.60 4.46
C VAL A 23 -15.43 18.32 5.20
N PRO A 24 -15.12 18.39 6.51
CA PRO A 24 -14.62 17.23 7.27
C PRO A 24 -15.57 16.03 7.25
N ALA A 25 -16.88 16.27 7.35
CA ALA A 25 -17.88 15.20 7.30
C ALA A 25 -17.88 14.46 5.96
N THR A 26 -17.70 15.17 4.83
CA THR A 26 -17.61 14.55 3.50
C THR A 26 -16.35 13.69 3.39
N LYS A 27 -15.19 14.18 3.86
CA LYS A 27 -13.96 13.37 3.90
C LYS A 27 -14.17 12.10 4.73
N LEU A 28 -14.72 12.23 5.94
CA LEU A 28 -14.94 11.10 6.84
C LEU A 28 -15.86 10.03 6.24
N VAL A 29 -16.97 10.43 5.63
CA VAL A 29 -17.89 9.50 4.95
C VAL A 29 -17.19 8.83 3.76
N THR A 30 -16.37 9.57 3.01
CA THR A 30 -15.61 9.03 1.88
C THR A 30 -14.54 8.03 2.31
N LEU A 31 -13.82 8.34 3.40
CA LEU A 31 -12.86 7.43 4.02
C LEU A 31 -13.54 6.12 4.43
N ARG A 32 -14.67 6.20 5.14
CA ARG A 32 -15.45 5.02 5.55
C ARG A 32 -15.96 4.21 4.36
N LYS A 33 -16.43 4.88 3.29
CA LYS A 33 -16.83 4.22 2.04
C LYS A 33 -15.66 3.47 1.41
N LEU A 34 -14.47 4.07 1.35
CA LEU A 34 -13.27 3.39 0.84
C LEU A 34 -12.87 2.20 1.71
N GLN A 35 -12.96 2.32 3.03
CA GLN A 35 -12.71 1.21 3.95
C GLN A 35 -13.66 0.04 3.68
N GLU A 36 -14.96 0.32 3.51
CA GLU A 36 -15.97 -0.68 3.17
C GLU A 36 -15.68 -1.35 1.83
N ILE A 37 -15.34 -0.58 0.79
CA ILE A 37 -14.95 -1.13 -0.51
C ILE A 37 -13.73 -2.05 -0.36
N ALA A 38 -12.69 -1.63 0.36
CA ALA A 38 -11.49 -2.42 0.55
C ALA A 38 -11.72 -3.73 1.33
N GLU A 39 -12.71 -3.77 2.22
CA GLU A 39 -13.04 -4.96 3.02
C GLU A 39 -14.04 -5.89 2.32
N VAL A 40 -15.07 -5.33 1.68
CA VAL A 40 -16.20 -6.09 1.12
C VAL A 40 -15.97 -6.43 -0.36
N ARG A 41 -15.27 -5.56 -1.10
CA ARG A 41 -15.01 -5.67 -2.55
C ARG A 41 -13.52 -5.44 -2.88
N PRO A 42 -12.56 -6.16 -2.28
CA PRO A 42 -11.13 -5.94 -2.52
C PRO A 42 -10.73 -6.09 -3.99
N GLU A 43 -11.44 -6.92 -4.77
CA GLU A 43 -11.27 -7.08 -6.21
C GLU A 43 -11.52 -5.79 -7.01
N ALA A 44 -12.33 -4.86 -6.51
CA ALA A 44 -12.53 -3.57 -7.14
C ALA A 44 -11.29 -2.68 -7.01
N ILE A 45 -10.59 -2.77 -5.87
CA ILE A 45 -9.31 -2.07 -5.66
C ILE A 45 -8.20 -2.72 -6.51
N LEU A 46 -8.14 -4.06 -6.57
CA LEU A 46 -7.24 -4.78 -7.49
C LEU A 46 -7.50 -4.45 -8.96
N TYR A 47 -8.77 -4.22 -9.34
CA TYR A 47 -9.12 -3.77 -10.68
C TYR A 47 -8.54 -2.37 -10.98
N LEU A 48 -8.56 -1.45 -10.00
CA LEU A 48 -7.89 -0.15 -10.17
C LEU A 48 -6.38 -0.33 -10.39
N ASP A 49 -5.72 -1.20 -9.61
CA ASP A 49 -4.27 -1.43 -9.79
C ASP A 49 -3.93 -2.00 -11.18
N THR A 50 -4.80 -2.86 -11.70
CA THR A 50 -4.56 -3.53 -12.99
C THR A 50 -4.92 -2.66 -14.19
N TYR A 51 -5.99 -1.86 -14.12
CA TYR A 51 -6.55 -1.15 -15.28
C TYR A 51 -6.66 0.37 -15.13
N ASP A 52 -6.55 0.93 -13.92
CA ASP A 52 -6.76 2.36 -13.65
C ASP A 52 -5.83 2.86 -12.52
N LYS A 53 -4.52 2.72 -12.78
CA LYS A 53 -3.46 3.12 -11.85
C LYS A 53 -3.49 4.61 -11.54
N VAL A 54 -4.01 5.43 -12.45
CA VAL A 54 -4.13 6.88 -12.27
C VAL A 54 -5.07 7.18 -11.11
N THR A 55 -6.28 6.65 -11.14
CA THR A 55 -7.26 6.83 -10.05
C THR A 55 -6.73 6.26 -8.73
N LEU A 56 -6.09 5.09 -8.76
CA LEU A 56 -5.53 4.46 -7.57
C LEU A 56 -4.44 5.32 -6.92
N ASN A 57 -3.48 5.79 -7.72
CA ASN A 57 -2.41 6.65 -7.23
C ASN A 57 -2.96 7.96 -6.70
N GLU A 58 -3.96 8.56 -7.36
CA GLU A 58 -4.62 9.76 -6.86
C GLU A 58 -5.28 9.54 -5.49
N ILE A 59 -6.00 8.43 -5.30
CA ILE A 59 -6.58 8.06 -4.00
C ILE A 59 -5.48 7.96 -2.94
N ILE A 60 -4.38 7.28 -3.24
CA ILE A 60 -3.28 7.08 -2.28
C ILE A 60 -2.59 8.40 -1.95
N THR A 61 -2.33 9.25 -2.93
CA THR A 61 -1.75 10.58 -2.72
C THR A 61 -2.66 11.41 -1.81
N LEU A 62 -3.98 11.41 -2.04
CA LEU A 62 -4.93 12.13 -1.21
C LEU A 62 -5.00 11.57 0.22
N LEU A 63 -4.95 10.25 0.39
CA LEU A 63 -4.87 9.63 1.71
C LEU A 63 -3.62 10.07 2.48
N ASN A 64 -2.44 10.02 1.83
CA ASN A 64 -1.19 10.49 2.45
C ASN A 64 -1.25 11.97 2.80
N GLN A 65 -1.80 12.82 1.93
CA GLN A 65 -1.99 14.24 2.21
C GLN A 65 -2.89 14.48 3.42
N ILE A 66 -3.99 13.73 3.56
CA ILE A 66 -4.86 13.82 4.74
C ILE A 66 -4.07 13.38 5.98
N ILE A 67 -3.38 12.24 5.95
CA ILE A 67 -2.59 11.72 7.08
C ILE A 67 -1.56 12.74 7.58
N GLU A 68 -0.88 13.41 6.66
CA GLU A 68 0.24 14.31 7.00
C GLU A 68 -0.21 15.72 7.37
N TYR A 69 -1.20 16.28 6.67
CA TYR A 69 -1.50 17.72 6.71
C TYR A 69 -2.90 18.10 7.21
N ASP A 70 -3.82 17.15 7.41
CA ASP A 70 -5.17 17.50 7.88
C ASP A 70 -5.15 17.95 9.36
N PRO A 71 -5.77 19.09 9.71
CA PRO A 71 -5.78 19.57 11.10
C PRO A 71 -6.63 18.69 12.04
N ASP A 72 -7.57 17.90 11.52
CA ASP A 72 -8.43 17.03 12.32
C ASP A 72 -7.75 15.66 12.57
N GLU A 73 -7.46 15.36 13.84
CA GLU A 73 -6.81 14.11 14.24
C GLU A 73 -7.63 12.86 13.91
N ILE A 74 -8.97 12.96 13.92
CA ILE A 74 -9.86 11.87 13.56
C ILE A 74 -9.71 11.59 12.06
N LEU A 75 -9.67 12.62 11.23
CA LEU A 75 -9.47 12.45 9.79
C LEU A 75 -8.10 11.86 9.46
N ARG A 76 -7.03 12.33 10.11
CA ARG A 76 -5.69 11.73 9.96
C ARG A 76 -5.68 10.24 10.31
N ARG A 77 -6.28 9.89 11.44
CA ARG A 77 -6.39 8.49 11.90
C ARG A 77 -7.22 7.64 10.94
N GLU A 78 -8.37 8.12 10.50
CA GLU A 78 -9.25 7.39 9.57
C GLU A 78 -8.61 7.24 8.19
N ALA A 79 -7.86 8.23 7.71
CA ALA A 79 -7.09 8.13 6.48
C ALA A 79 -5.98 7.08 6.57
N MET A 80 -5.28 7.00 7.72
CA MET A 80 -4.28 5.96 7.97
C MET A 80 -4.90 4.56 7.93
N ILE A 81 -6.04 4.35 8.62
CA ILE A 81 -6.79 3.07 8.59
C ILE A 81 -7.24 2.75 7.16
N THR A 82 -7.73 3.75 6.43
CA THR A 82 -8.19 3.59 5.04
C THR A 82 -7.04 3.15 4.14
N LEU A 83 -5.88 3.79 4.26
CA LEU A 83 -4.68 3.44 3.49
C LEU A 83 -4.21 2.01 3.79
N GLU A 84 -4.21 1.59 5.06
CA GLU A 84 -3.87 0.22 5.45
C GLU A 84 -4.82 -0.81 4.81
N LYS A 85 -6.14 -0.56 4.84
CA LYS A 85 -7.13 -1.45 4.22
C LYS A 85 -6.98 -1.50 2.70
N VAL A 86 -6.77 -0.35 2.04
CA VAL A 86 -6.52 -0.26 0.60
C VAL A 86 -5.26 -1.05 0.22
N LYS A 87 -4.13 -0.85 0.94
CA LYS A 87 -2.90 -1.63 0.73
C LYS A 87 -3.12 -3.13 0.95
N LYS A 88 -3.91 -3.52 1.96
CA LYS A 88 -4.25 -4.93 2.19
C LYS A 88 -5.07 -5.52 1.05
N ALA A 89 -6.05 -4.78 0.51
CA ALA A 89 -6.85 -5.22 -0.63
C ALA A 89 -6.00 -5.43 -1.89
N LEU A 90 -4.98 -4.59 -2.07
CA LEU A 90 -4.02 -4.68 -3.16
C LEU A 90 -3.01 -5.84 -3.04
N GLY A 91 -2.94 -6.46 -1.87
CA GLY A 91 -1.97 -7.49 -1.57
C GLY A 91 -0.55 -6.94 -1.38
N THR A 92 0.38 -7.85 -1.05
CA THR A 92 1.78 -7.53 -0.69
C THR A 92 2.62 -6.94 -1.84
N LYS A 93 2.05 -6.72 -3.03
CA LYS A 93 2.77 -6.18 -4.19
C LYS A 93 2.68 -4.67 -4.35
N PHE A 94 2.02 -3.96 -3.43
CA PHE A 94 1.89 -2.51 -3.54
C PHE A 94 3.21 -1.79 -3.23
N SER A 95 3.80 -1.17 -4.26
CA SER A 95 4.82 -0.12 -4.09
C SER A 95 4.13 1.23 -4.29
N THR A 96 4.37 2.18 -3.38
CA THR A 96 3.87 3.56 -3.52
C THR A 96 4.53 4.32 -4.66
N PHE A 97 5.65 3.79 -5.17
CA PHE A 97 6.39 4.37 -6.28
C PHE A 97 6.16 3.56 -7.56
N VAL A 98 5.69 4.24 -8.62
CA VAL A 98 5.58 3.67 -9.97
C VAL A 98 6.59 4.38 -10.87
N PRO A 99 7.77 3.78 -11.13
CA PRO A 99 8.77 4.39 -12.00
C PRO A 99 8.22 4.53 -13.43
N LEU A 100 8.72 5.54 -14.15
CA LEU A 100 8.43 5.73 -15.57
C LEU A 100 9.61 5.31 -16.42
N CYS A 101 9.33 4.73 -17.60
CA CYS A 101 10.37 4.39 -18.57
C CYS A 101 11.11 5.65 -19.04
N ASN A 102 12.45 5.65 -18.98
CA ASN A 102 13.25 6.79 -19.46
C ASN A 102 13.06 7.08 -20.95
N SER A 103 12.72 6.07 -21.75
CA SER A 103 12.55 6.16 -23.20
C SER A 103 11.14 6.55 -23.64
N CYS A 104 10.08 5.91 -23.10
CA CYS A 104 8.70 6.14 -23.56
C CYS A 104 7.78 6.79 -22.51
N LYS A 105 8.27 7.04 -21.29
CA LYS A 105 7.53 7.62 -20.16
C LYS A 105 6.30 6.83 -19.70
N SER A 106 6.10 5.61 -20.20
CA SER A 106 5.07 4.70 -19.67
C SER A 106 5.44 4.19 -18.27
N PRO A 107 4.45 3.92 -17.40
CA PRO A 107 4.67 3.23 -16.14
C PRO A 107 5.39 1.90 -16.34
N ILE A 108 6.37 1.60 -15.49
CA ILE A 108 7.09 0.33 -15.47
C ILE A 108 7.03 -0.33 -14.10
N ASP A 109 7.04 -1.66 -14.09
CA ASP A 109 7.27 -2.47 -12.89
C ASP A 109 8.76 -2.83 -12.83
N LEU A 110 9.40 -2.62 -11.68
CA LEU A 110 10.82 -2.97 -11.48
C LEU A 110 11.09 -4.47 -11.62
N GLY A 111 10.04 -5.31 -11.55
CA GLY A 111 10.12 -6.76 -11.75
C GLY A 111 10.27 -7.15 -13.21
N TRP A 112 10.10 -6.21 -14.15
CA TRP A 112 10.29 -6.45 -15.57
C TRP A 112 11.74 -6.24 -15.98
N THR A 113 12.20 -7.02 -16.95
CA THR A 113 13.53 -6.83 -17.56
C THR A 113 13.51 -5.72 -18.62
N TYR A 114 12.41 -5.64 -19.38
CA TYR A 114 12.21 -4.68 -20.46
C TYR A 114 10.88 -3.95 -20.28
N CYS A 115 10.83 -2.68 -20.72
CA CYS A 115 9.59 -1.93 -20.79
C CYS A 115 8.60 -2.63 -21.73
N THR A 116 7.40 -2.93 -21.24
CA THR A 116 6.35 -3.60 -22.03
C THR A 116 5.78 -2.72 -23.15
N ASN A 117 5.98 -1.41 -23.08
CA ASN A 117 5.53 -0.48 -24.12
C ASN A 117 6.57 -0.22 -25.22
N CYS A 118 7.87 -0.12 -24.90
CA CYS A 118 8.90 0.25 -25.89
C CYS A 118 10.08 -0.72 -26.01
N GLY A 119 10.16 -1.76 -25.17
CA GLY A 119 11.27 -2.72 -25.17
C GLY A 119 12.57 -2.23 -24.56
N ALA A 120 12.65 -0.98 -24.09
CA ALA A 120 13.86 -0.46 -23.44
C ALA A 120 14.21 -1.26 -22.17
N GLU A 121 15.49 -1.57 -21.98
CA GLU A 121 15.98 -2.34 -20.84
C GLU A 121 15.92 -1.52 -19.55
N ILE A 122 15.25 -2.06 -18.53
CA ILE A 122 14.97 -1.34 -17.28
C ILE A 122 16.20 -1.24 -16.39
N LYS A 123 17.05 -2.27 -16.38
CA LYS A 123 18.27 -2.34 -15.55
C LYS A 123 19.24 -1.17 -15.74
N ASN A 124 19.23 -0.57 -16.93
CA ASN A 124 20.12 0.52 -17.34
C ASN A 124 19.46 1.90 -17.27
N MET A 125 18.19 1.99 -16.82
CA MET A 125 17.53 3.27 -16.60
C MET A 125 18.12 3.97 -15.36
N THR A 126 17.83 5.26 -15.24
CA THR A 126 18.18 6.10 -14.09
C THR A 126 16.90 6.71 -13.54
N PHE A 127 16.64 6.54 -12.25
CA PHE A 127 15.45 7.07 -11.57
C PHE A 127 15.83 8.24 -10.66
N GLU A 128 14.91 9.20 -10.49
CA GLU A 128 15.12 10.38 -9.63
C GLU A 128 15.07 10.03 -8.14
N GLU A 129 14.25 9.03 -7.79
CA GLU A 129 14.21 8.44 -6.45
C GLU A 129 15.30 7.36 -6.31
N GLU A 130 15.81 7.18 -5.09
CA GLU A 130 16.79 6.13 -4.77
C GLU A 130 16.14 4.74 -4.87
N VAL A 131 16.11 4.19 -6.08
CA VAL A 131 15.70 2.80 -6.31
C VAL A 131 16.86 1.88 -6.01
N GLU A 132 16.70 1.05 -4.99
CA GLU A 132 17.70 0.07 -4.58
C GLU A 132 17.96 -0.99 -5.67
N ARG A 133 19.12 -1.63 -5.61
CA ARG A 133 19.50 -2.75 -6.48
C ARG A 133 19.69 -4.03 -5.67
N CYS A 134 19.26 -5.15 -6.23
CA CYS A 134 19.46 -6.45 -5.62
C CYS A 134 20.97 -6.75 -5.46
N PRO A 135 21.45 -7.11 -4.26
CA PRO A 135 22.86 -7.40 -4.04
C PRO A 135 23.37 -8.65 -4.79
N ASN A 136 22.45 -9.53 -5.22
CA ASN A 136 22.80 -10.77 -5.93
C ASN A 136 22.83 -10.62 -7.47
N CYS A 137 21.83 -9.96 -8.07
CA CYS A 137 21.72 -9.86 -9.55
C CYS A 137 21.87 -8.44 -10.12
N ASN A 138 21.98 -7.44 -9.25
CA ASN A 138 22.12 -6.01 -9.59
C ASN A 138 20.96 -5.42 -10.41
N ASN A 139 19.80 -6.10 -10.49
CA ASN A 139 18.56 -5.53 -11.00
C ASN A 139 17.92 -4.61 -9.96
N TYR A 140 17.14 -3.63 -10.41
CA TYR A 140 16.35 -2.78 -9.53
C TYR A 140 15.34 -3.58 -8.71
N ILE A 141 15.13 -3.17 -7.45
CA ILE A 141 14.21 -3.81 -6.51
C ILE A 141 13.25 -2.77 -5.91
N SER A 142 12.04 -3.22 -5.60
CA SER A 142 11.11 -2.44 -4.79
C SER A 142 11.42 -2.64 -3.31
N ASP A 143 11.29 -1.57 -2.53
CA ASP A 143 11.39 -1.59 -1.07
C ASP A 143 10.41 -2.61 -0.45
N SER A 144 9.23 -2.79 -1.02
CA SER A 144 8.22 -3.73 -0.52
C SER A 144 8.55 -5.21 -0.74
N TRP A 145 9.59 -5.54 -1.51
CA TRP A 145 9.88 -6.93 -1.86
C TRP A 145 10.66 -7.68 -0.79
N LYS A 146 10.16 -8.87 -0.42
CA LYS A 146 10.89 -9.84 0.44
C LYS A 146 11.91 -10.66 -0.34
N TYR A 147 11.64 -10.93 -1.61
CA TYR A 147 12.49 -11.70 -2.52
C TYR A 147 12.65 -10.95 -3.83
N CYS A 148 13.84 -11.01 -4.43
CA CYS A 148 14.09 -10.41 -5.72
C CYS A 148 13.26 -11.10 -6.81
N ALA A 149 12.47 -10.32 -7.56
CA ALA A 149 11.68 -10.83 -8.69
C ALA A 149 12.53 -11.43 -9.82
N HIS A 150 13.82 -11.09 -9.90
CA HIS A 150 14.72 -11.50 -10.97
C HIS A 150 15.56 -12.74 -10.63
N CYS A 151 15.99 -12.90 -9.38
CA CYS A 151 16.89 -14.01 -8.98
C CYS A 151 16.44 -14.80 -7.76
N GLY A 152 15.33 -14.41 -7.10
CA GLY A 152 14.83 -15.09 -5.91
C GLY A 152 15.64 -14.85 -4.63
N ALA A 153 16.70 -14.03 -4.66
CA ALA A 153 17.46 -13.69 -3.46
C ALA A 153 16.56 -13.03 -2.41
N LYS A 154 16.72 -13.42 -1.15
CA LYS A 154 16.05 -12.77 -0.01
C LYS A 154 16.59 -11.35 0.15
N LEU A 155 15.71 -10.35 0.16
CA LEU A 155 16.05 -8.93 0.22
C LEU A 155 15.84 -8.32 1.61
N LYS A 156 14.79 -8.76 2.31
CA LYS A 156 14.46 -8.30 3.66
C LYS A 156 14.41 -9.48 4.62
N GLU A 157 14.96 -9.29 5.81
CA GLU A 157 14.65 -10.17 6.94
C GLU A 157 13.18 -9.99 7.30
N GLU A 158 12.54 -11.05 7.81
CA GLU A 158 11.16 -10.91 8.26
C GLU A 158 11.17 -9.91 9.41
N GLU A 159 10.54 -8.74 9.23
CA GLU A 159 10.29 -7.81 10.32
C GLU A 159 9.65 -8.63 11.44
N GLU A 160 10.33 -8.72 12.59
CA GLU A 160 9.83 -9.43 13.75
C GLU A 160 8.38 -8.98 13.98
N GLU A 161 7.43 -9.90 13.84
CA GLU A 161 6.02 -9.60 14.08
C GLU A 161 5.93 -8.95 15.46
N VAL A 162 5.66 -7.64 15.50
CA VAL A 162 5.53 -6.91 16.76
C VAL A 162 4.35 -7.52 17.50
N LEU A 163 4.64 -8.39 18.46
CA LEU A 163 3.62 -9.04 19.26
C LEU A 163 2.83 -7.95 19.99
N ARG A 164 1.50 -8.03 19.95
CA ARG A 164 0.62 -7.07 20.63
C ARG A 164 -0.20 -7.79 21.68
N CYS A 165 -0.39 -7.15 22.82
CA CYS A 165 -1.24 -7.67 23.88
C CYS A 165 -2.67 -7.89 23.33
N PRO A 166 -3.25 -9.10 23.45
CA PRO A 166 -4.60 -9.37 22.97
C PRO A 166 -5.66 -8.46 23.60
N ASN A 167 -5.44 -8.05 24.85
CA ASN A 167 -6.34 -7.23 25.65
C ASN A 167 -6.22 -5.72 25.32
N CYS A 168 -5.02 -5.13 25.49
CA CYS A 168 -4.84 -3.67 25.35
C CYS A 168 -4.20 -3.22 24.03
N LYS A 169 -3.84 -4.15 23.13
CA LYS A 169 -3.25 -3.92 21.79
C LYS A 169 -1.90 -3.18 21.75
N ARG A 170 -1.31 -2.85 22.90
CA ARG A 170 0.05 -2.32 23.00
C ARG A 170 1.09 -3.39 22.63
N PRO A 171 2.24 -3.00 22.04
CA PRO A 171 3.31 -3.91 21.73
C PRO A 171 3.84 -4.59 23.01
N VAL A 172 4.20 -5.86 22.91
CA VAL A 172 4.72 -6.69 24.00
C VAL A 172 5.92 -7.51 23.51
N GLN A 173 6.85 -7.80 24.40
CA GLN A 173 7.99 -8.67 24.12
C GLN A 173 7.59 -10.16 24.18
N PRO A 174 8.19 -11.06 23.38
CA PRO A 174 7.93 -12.50 23.43
C PRO A 174 8.19 -13.14 24.79
N GLU A 175 9.15 -12.60 25.56
CA GLU A 175 9.55 -13.15 26.86
C GLU A 175 8.54 -12.80 27.97
N TRP A 176 7.67 -11.81 27.74
CA TRP A 176 6.73 -11.34 28.75
C TRP A 176 5.58 -12.32 28.93
N ILE A 177 5.38 -12.78 30.17
CA ILE A 177 4.27 -13.65 30.57
C ILE A 177 3.03 -12.83 30.93
N VAL A 178 3.22 -11.56 31.31
CA VAL A 178 2.16 -10.62 31.69
C VAL A 178 2.42 -9.29 30.98
N CYS A 179 1.39 -8.72 30.38
CA CYS A 179 1.46 -7.40 29.76
C CYS A 179 1.72 -6.33 30.85
N PRO A 180 2.82 -5.56 30.78
CA PRO A 180 3.15 -4.56 31.80
C PRO A 180 2.17 -3.38 31.80
N TYR A 181 1.38 -3.21 30.74
CA TYR A 181 0.46 -2.09 30.60
C TYR A 181 -0.95 -2.36 31.13
N CYS A 182 -1.39 -3.62 31.19
CA CYS A 182 -2.77 -3.94 31.58
C CYS A 182 -2.91 -5.20 32.44
N GLY A 183 -1.81 -5.88 32.77
CA GLY A 183 -1.85 -7.10 33.59
C GLY A 183 -2.40 -8.34 32.91
N TYR A 184 -2.69 -8.30 31.60
CA TYR A 184 -3.19 -9.48 30.88
C TYR A 184 -2.10 -10.55 30.76
N ARG A 185 -2.43 -11.80 31.05
CA ARG A 185 -1.50 -12.93 30.94
C ARG A 185 -1.29 -13.31 29.47
N LEU A 186 -0.11 -13.04 28.95
CA LEU A 186 0.29 -13.32 27.58
C LEU A 186 0.58 -14.83 27.43
N LYS A 187 0.13 -15.41 26.31
CA LYS A 187 0.50 -16.78 25.94
C LYS A 187 1.84 -16.73 25.21
N ARG A 188 2.78 -17.62 25.55
CA ARG A 188 3.99 -17.81 24.74
C ARG A 188 3.59 -18.29 23.34
N LYS A 189 4.17 -17.73 22.29
CA LYS A 189 4.15 -18.37 20.96
C LYS A 189 5.01 -19.65 21.09
N PRO A 190 4.51 -20.82 20.68
CA PRO A 190 5.25 -22.08 20.80
C PRO A 190 6.52 -22.08 19.96
#